data_AF-A0A973XD14-F1
#
_entry.id   AF-A0A973XD14-F1
#
_cell.length_a   1.000
_cell.length_b   1.000
_cell.length_c   1.000
_cell.angle_alpha   90.00
_cell.angle_beta   90.00
_cell.angle_gamma   90.00
#
_symmetry.space_group_name_H-M   'P 1'
#
loop_
_entity.id
_entity.type
_entity.pdbx_description
1 polymer ?
#
loop_
_entity_poly.entity_id
_entity_poly.type
_entity_poly.pdbx_seq_one_letter_code
_entity_poly.pdbx_strand_id
1 'polypeptide(L)'
;MEIEMIDNDAPLTLQTRAALALNSTHTERDLVALATKNASIVAVIDKAGREQAHGAAMELKRARTTIAKVSKDAREDATQFQKAIIAEEKRLIAIIEPEEARLTELRDQFDQEQARIKAEAEARERARITVIHERIGEIRSFSAMAAQCRTASRVAELLAKLQAFDMEGFEEFSEEAATVHTATLSGVKFIYEEKVTEEAERARIKAQQEADAAALAKAQAEQAAAAAQLAADRAAFEKERAELAAAKAAAAQAIEDAKPKVAPVDAYEQELQAFAAVVAPAAAPVLAPIEERVSPAMLEQFNKTYPTQSPAKRPTDVEIVEVLANHFRCHELRIVDWLLSMDLDTVGKELAAEFV
;
A
#
# COMPACT_ATOMS: atom_id res chain seq x y z
N MET A 1 -31.24 -68.39 3.37
CA MET A 1 -31.18 -69.73 3.99
C MET A 1 -30.72 -69.49 5.40
N GLU A 2 -31.66 -69.24 6.30
CA GLU A 2 -31.37 -68.98 7.71
C GLU A 2 -30.95 -70.28 8.39
N ILE A 3 -29.94 -70.19 9.25
CA ILE A 3 -29.58 -71.26 10.18
C ILE A 3 -29.78 -70.67 11.58
N GLU A 4 -31.03 -70.67 12.04
CA GLU A 4 -31.32 -70.56 13.47
C GLU A 4 -30.97 -71.92 14.11
N MET A 5 -29.73 -72.05 14.60
CA MET A 5 -29.41 -73.11 15.54
C MET A 5 -29.72 -72.64 16.97
N ILE A 6 -30.79 -73.21 17.52
CA ILE A 6 -31.18 -73.06 18.92
C ILE A 6 -30.29 -73.98 19.76
N ASP A 7 -29.07 -73.53 20.04
CA ASP A 7 -28.20 -74.19 21.02
C ASP A 7 -28.46 -73.57 22.40
N ASN A 8 -29.30 -74.24 23.20
CA ASN A 8 -29.56 -73.90 24.60
C ASN A 8 -28.40 -74.37 25.51
N ASP A 9 -27.18 -73.97 25.14
CA ASP A 9 -25.94 -74.23 25.87
C ASP A 9 -25.69 -73.09 26.86
N ALA A 10 -26.36 -73.16 28.01
CA ALA A 10 -25.96 -72.34 29.16
C ALA A 10 -24.49 -72.66 29.48
N PRO A 11 -23.57 -71.68 29.43
CA PRO A 11 -22.13 -71.96 29.44
C PRO A 11 -21.73 -72.68 30.73
N LEU A 12 -21.17 -73.88 30.59
CA LEU A 12 -20.66 -74.69 31.69
C LEU A 12 -19.70 -73.85 32.53
N THR A 13 -20.12 -73.53 33.76
CA THR A 13 -19.31 -72.73 34.69
C THR A 13 -17.93 -73.36 34.87
N LEU A 14 -16.91 -72.55 35.20
CA LEU A 14 -15.56 -73.05 35.44
C LEU A 14 -15.55 -74.14 36.54
N GLN A 15 -16.45 -74.01 37.51
CA GLN A 15 -16.70 -74.97 38.58
C GLN A 15 -17.28 -76.28 38.03
N THR A 16 -18.26 -76.24 37.12
CA THR A 16 -18.82 -77.43 36.47
C THR A 16 -17.78 -78.13 35.60
N ARG A 17 -16.95 -77.37 34.85
CA ARG A 17 -15.85 -77.92 34.04
C ARG A 17 -14.78 -78.59 34.91
N ALA A 18 -14.43 -78.00 36.05
CA ALA A 18 -13.50 -78.59 37.01
C ALA A 18 -14.08 -79.86 37.66
N ALA A 19 -15.37 -79.88 38.00
CA ALA A 19 -16.04 -81.06 38.53
C ALA A 19 -16.09 -82.21 37.53
N LEU A 20 -16.32 -81.93 36.24
CA LEU A 20 -16.26 -82.92 35.17
C LEU A 20 -14.84 -83.48 34.98
N ALA A 21 -13.82 -82.61 34.94
CA ALA A 21 -12.43 -83.02 34.74
C ALA A 21 -11.87 -83.90 35.87
N LEU A 22 -12.37 -83.75 37.10
CA LEU A 22 -12.01 -84.61 38.25
C LEU A 22 -12.99 -85.77 38.47
N ASN A 23 -14.04 -85.87 37.66
CA ASN A 23 -15.20 -86.76 37.87
C ASN A 23 -15.70 -86.71 39.33
N SER A 24 -15.82 -85.49 39.88
CA SER A 24 -15.85 -85.25 41.33
C SER A 24 -16.92 -86.06 42.05
N THR A 25 -18.13 -86.17 41.50
CA THR A 25 -19.25 -86.91 42.12
C THR A 25 -18.98 -88.40 42.26
N HIS A 26 -18.36 -89.04 41.27
CA HIS A 26 -17.99 -90.46 41.35
C HIS A 26 -16.78 -90.65 42.27
N THR A 27 -15.77 -89.80 42.11
CA THR A 27 -14.55 -89.82 42.93
C THR A 27 -14.87 -89.62 44.41
N GLU A 28 -15.75 -88.67 44.75
CA GLU A 28 -16.21 -88.41 46.12
C GLU A 28 -16.92 -89.63 46.73
N ARG A 29 -17.87 -90.23 46.02
CA ARG A 29 -18.57 -91.44 46.47
C ARG A 29 -17.60 -92.58 46.77
N ASP A 30 -16.64 -92.82 45.88
CA ASP A 30 -15.65 -93.89 46.03
C ASP A 30 -14.67 -93.61 47.18
N LEU A 31 -14.27 -92.35 47.38
CA LEU A 31 -13.44 -91.92 48.51
C LEU A 31 -14.17 -92.08 49.86
N VAL A 32 -15.45 -91.72 49.94
CA VAL A 32 -16.27 -91.90 51.14
C VAL A 32 -16.37 -93.39 51.47
N ALA A 33 -16.68 -94.25 50.48
CA ALA A 33 -16.71 -95.70 50.68
C ALA A 33 -15.35 -96.25 51.16
N LEU A 34 -14.24 -95.78 50.57
CA LEU A 34 -12.88 -96.18 50.97
C LEU A 34 -12.49 -95.68 52.37
N ALA A 35 -12.97 -94.52 52.80
CA ALA A 35 -12.77 -94.02 54.16
C ALA A 35 -13.56 -94.86 55.17
N THR A 36 -14.85 -95.11 54.93
CA THR A 36 -15.71 -95.91 55.82
C THR A 36 -15.26 -97.37 55.92
N LYS A 37 -14.77 -97.98 54.82
CA LYS A 37 -14.21 -99.34 54.78
C LYS A 37 -13.15 -99.59 55.87
N ASN A 38 -12.37 -98.56 56.22
CA ASN A 38 -11.24 -98.66 57.13
C ASN A 38 -11.56 -98.17 58.57
N ALA A 39 -12.80 -97.75 58.84
CA ALA A 39 -13.20 -97.13 60.11
C ALA A 39 -13.16 -98.09 61.32
N SER A 40 -13.13 -99.41 61.11
CA SER A 40 -13.02 -100.42 62.17
C SER A 40 -11.59 -100.59 62.72
N ILE A 41 -10.57 -100.02 62.07
CA ILE A 41 -9.17 -100.12 62.49
C ILE A 41 -8.89 -99.05 63.56
N VAL A 42 -9.33 -99.32 64.79
CA VAL A 42 -9.23 -98.37 65.92
C VAL A 42 -7.92 -98.53 66.71
N ALA A 43 -7.34 -99.73 66.76
CA ALA A 43 -6.08 -100.02 67.44
C ALA A 43 -5.32 -101.17 66.78
N VAL A 44 -3.98 -101.13 66.83
CA VAL A 44 -3.11 -102.21 66.35
C VAL A 44 -2.58 -102.97 67.57
N ILE A 45 -3.13 -104.17 67.81
CA ILE A 45 -2.79 -105.02 68.97
C ILE A 45 -1.85 -106.17 68.62
N ASP A 46 -1.66 -106.47 67.33
CA ASP A 46 -0.87 -107.58 66.85
C ASP A 46 -0.21 -107.30 65.48
N LYS A 47 0.54 -108.28 64.95
CA LYS A 47 1.21 -108.17 63.65
C LYS A 47 0.21 -108.14 62.48
N ALA A 48 -0.93 -108.81 62.56
CA ALA A 48 -1.92 -108.81 61.49
C ALA A 48 -2.59 -107.44 61.34
N GLY A 49 -3.00 -106.81 62.45
CA GLY A 49 -3.56 -105.46 62.47
C GLY A 49 -2.59 -104.41 61.93
N ARG A 50 -1.27 -104.57 62.14
CA ARG A 50 -0.23 -103.69 61.58
C ARG A 50 -0.20 -103.73 60.05
N GLU A 51 -0.29 -104.91 59.45
CA GLU A 51 -0.33 -105.07 57.99
C GLU A 51 -1.67 -104.60 57.39
N GLN A 52 -2.79 -104.83 58.08
CA GLN A 52 -4.09 -104.29 57.68
C GLN A 52 -4.09 -102.75 57.67
N ALA A 53 -3.62 -102.11 58.74
CA ALA A 53 -3.48 -100.65 58.82
C ALA A 53 -2.52 -100.11 57.76
N HIS A 54 -1.42 -100.80 57.46
CA HIS A 54 -0.48 -100.41 56.40
C HIS A 54 -1.12 -100.52 55.01
N GLY A 55 -1.84 -101.61 54.72
CA GLY A 55 -2.56 -101.80 53.46
C GLY A 55 -3.60 -100.71 53.21
N ALA A 56 -4.44 -100.43 54.23
CA ALA A 56 -5.42 -99.34 54.21
C ALA A 56 -4.77 -97.97 53.96
N ALA A 57 -3.68 -97.67 54.67
CA ALA A 57 -2.94 -96.42 54.47
C ALA A 57 -2.33 -96.30 53.07
N MET A 58 -1.87 -97.41 52.46
CA MET A 58 -1.37 -97.40 51.08
C MET A 58 -2.50 -97.26 50.04
N GLU A 59 -3.67 -97.86 50.28
CA GLU A 59 -4.85 -97.69 49.42
C GLU A 59 -5.33 -96.22 49.39
N LEU A 60 -5.47 -95.60 50.56
CA LEU A 60 -5.79 -94.17 50.70
C LEU A 60 -4.71 -93.26 50.09
N LYS A 61 -3.42 -93.58 50.32
CA LYS A 61 -2.31 -92.81 49.74
C LYS A 61 -2.32 -92.86 48.22
N ARG A 62 -2.61 -94.03 47.62
CA ARG A 62 -2.74 -94.21 46.16
C ARG A 62 -3.88 -93.36 45.62
N ALA A 63 -5.08 -93.44 46.20
CA ALA A 63 -6.23 -92.62 45.79
C ALA A 63 -5.91 -91.12 45.80
N ARG A 64 -5.30 -90.61 46.88
CA ARG A 64 -4.84 -89.22 46.98
C ARG A 64 -3.85 -88.84 45.87
N THR A 65 -2.85 -89.69 45.59
CA THR A 65 -1.88 -89.41 44.51
C THR A 65 -2.49 -89.47 43.12
N THR A 66 -3.48 -90.32 42.89
CA THR A 66 -4.22 -90.37 41.61
C THR A 66 -4.98 -89.06 41.37
N ILE A 67 -5.69 -88.53 42.36
CA ILE A 67 -6.43 -87.26 42.26
C ILE A 67 -5.47 -86.10 41.98
N ALA A 68 -4.33 -86.04 42.68
CA ALA A 68 -3.30 -85.04 42.44
C ALA A 68 -2.71 -85.12 41.02
N LYS A 69 -2.59 -86.33 40.47
CA LYS A 69 -2.19 -86.53 39.07
C LYS A 69 -3.27 -86.05 38.09
N VAL A 70 -4.51 -86.50 38.22
CA VAL A 70 -5.62 -86.08 37.33
C VAL A 70 -5.81 -84.56 37.35
N SER A 71 -5.70 -83.92 38.52
CA SER A 71 -5.72 -82.45 38.66
C SER A 71 -4.53 -81.74 38.00
N LYS A 72 -3.37 -82.40 37.90
CA LYS A 72 -2.23 -81.89 37.15
C LYS A 72 -2.48 -82.04 35.64
N ASP A 73 -2.78 -83.26 35.20
CA ASP A 73 -2.98 -83.62 33.80
C ASP A 73 -4.07 -82.72 33.16
N ALA A 74 -5.20 -82.50 33.84
CA ALA A 74 -6.29 -81.62 33.38
C ALA A 74 -5.90 -80.13 33.27
N ARG A 75 -4.97 -79.63 34.10
CA ARG A 75 -4.45 -78.25 33.99
C ARG A 75 -3.43 -78.11 32.87
N GLU A 76 -2.64 -79.14 32.62
CA GLU A 76 -1.70 -79.18 31.49
C GLU A 76 -2.47 -79.20 30.16
N ASP A 77 -3.52 -80.01 30.05
CA ASP A 77 -4.43 -80.04 28.90
C ASP A 77 -5.11 -78.68 28.65
N ALA A 78 -5.71 -78.07 29.67
CA ALA A 78 -6.32 -76.73 29.55
C ALA A 78 -5.32 -75.65 29.09
N THR A 79 -4.04 -75.77 29.52
CA THR A 79 -2.96 -74.87 29.08
C THR A 79 -2.57 -75.11 27.62
N GLN A 80 -2.58 -76.37 27.16
CA GLN A 80 -2.33 -76.72 25.76
C GLN A 80 -3.48 -76.23 24.85
N PHE A 81 -4.72 -76.39 25.28
CA PHE A 81 -5.90 -75.89 24.59
C PHE A 81 -5.87 -74.36 24.41
N GLN A 82 -5.55 -73.61 25.46
CA GLN A 82 -5.39 -72.16 25.37
C GLN A 82 -4.32 -71.76 24.34
N LYS A 83 -3.18 -72.46 24.32
CA LYS A 83 -2.11 -72.21 23.33
C LYS A 83 -2.55 -72.55 21.91
N ALA A 84 -3.34 -73.60 21.72
CA ALA A 84 -3.89 -73.98 20.43
C ALA A 84 -4.86 -72.92 19.88
N ILE A 85 -5.73 -72.35 20.74
CA ILE A 85 -6.60 -71.22 20.37
C ILE A 85 -5.77 -70.03 19.87
N ILE A 86 -4.76 -69.59 20.64
CA ILE A 86 -3.92 -68.44 20.28
C ILE A 86 -3.15 -68.70 18.96
N ALA A 87 -2.72 -69.94 18.73
CA ALA A 87 -2.05 -70.32 17.48
C ALA A 87 -3.01 -70.27 16.27
N GLU A 88 -4.24 -70.74 16.41
CA GLU A 88 -5.25 -70.71 15.35
C GLU A 88 -5.77 -69.29 15.11
N GLU A 89 -6.00 -68.49 16.15
CA GLU A 89 -6.30 -67.05 16.05
C GLU A 89 -5.23 -66.33 15.22
N LYS A 90 -3.95 -66.53 15.55
CA LYS A 90 -2.84 -65.95 14.79
C LYS A 90 -2.80 -66.43 13.34
N ARG A 91 -3.11 -67.70 13.09
CA ARG A 91 -3.22 -68.26 11.72
C ARG A 91 -4.34 -67.58 10.94
N LEU A 92 -5.51 -67.38 11.54
CA LEU A 92 -6.67 -66.76 10.90
C LEU A 92 -6.42 -65.27 10.60
N ILE A 93 -5.83 -64.52 11.54
CA ILE A 93 -5.43 -63.12 11.34
C ILE A 93 -4.42 -63.02 10.19
N ALA A 94 -3.39 -63.88 10.16
CA ALA A 94 -2.36 -63.87 9.12
C ALA A 94 -2.88 -64.19 7.69
N ILE A 95 -4.11 -64.70 7.54
CA ILE A 95 -4.76 -64.86 6.23
C ILE A 95 -5.31 -63.54 5.71
N ILE A 96 -5.86 -62.68 6.57
CA ILE A 96 -6.59 -61.46 6.17
C ILE A 96 -5.73 -60.18 6.29
N GLU A 97 -4.85 -60.10 7.27
CA GLU A 97 -3.99 -58.93 7.55
C GLU A 97 -3.21 -58.42 6.31
N PRO A 98 -2.60 -59.27 5.46
CA PRO A 98 -1.90 -58.79 4.26
C PRO A 98 -2.83 -58.17 3.20
N GLU A 99 -4.07 -58.67 3.10
CA GLU A 99 -5.04 -58.17 2.12
C GLU A 99 -5.70 -56.88 2.63
N GLU A 100 -5.98 -56.76 3.93
CA GLU A 100 -6.42 -55.51 4.56
C GLU A 100 -5.37 -54.40 4.38
N ALA A 101 -4.09 -54.70 4.60
CA ALA A 101 -3.00 -53.77 4.36
C ALA A 101 -2.91 -53.37 2.87
N ARG A 102 -3.01 -54.33 1.95
CA ARG A 102 -2.98 -54.07 0.49
C ARG A 102 -4.14 -53.20 0.02
N LEU A 103 -5.35 -53.42 0.55
CA LEU A 103 -6.54 -52.63 0.20
C LEU A 103 -6.49 -51.22 0.80
N THR A 104 -5.96 -51.07 2.01
CA THR A 104 -5.77 -49.77 2.65
C THR A 104 -4.75 -48.93 1.89
N GLU A 105 -3.59 -49.50 1.55
CA GLU A 105 -2.56 -48.85 0.73
C GLU A 105 -3.12 -48.43 -0.65
N LEU A 106 -3.91 -49.30 -1.31
CA LEU A 106 -4.50 -48.99 -2.61
C LEU A 106 -5.51 -47.82 -2.54
N ARG A 107 -6.31 -47.73 -1.47
CA ARG A 107 -7.18 -46.58 -1.21
C ARG A 107 -6.35 -45.31 -1.02
N ASP A 108 -5.35 -45.37 -0.16
CA ASP A 108 -4.56 -44.19 0.21
C ASP A 108 -3.74 -43.66 -0.97
N GLN A 109 -3.26 -44.53 -1.86
CA GLN A 109 -2.66 -44.13 -3.14
C GLN A 109 -3.65 -43.45 -4.07
N PHE A 110 -4.89 -43.95 -4.17
CA PHE A 110 -5.93 -43.32 -4.99
C PHE A 110 -6.29 -41.93 -4.45
N ASP A 111 -6.51 -41.79 -3.14
CA ASP A 111 -6.85 -40.52 -2.49
C ASP A 111 -5.72 -39.48 -2.64
N GLN A 112 -4.45 -39.91 -2.53
CA GLN A 112 -3.27 -39.08 -2.81
C GLN A 112 -3.23 -38.60 -4.27
N GLU A 113 -3.53 -39.47 -5.24
CA GLU A 113 -3.55 -39.10 -6.66
C GLU A 113 -4.70 -38.13 -6.97
N GLN A 114 -5.90 -38.36 -6.42
CA GLN A 114 -7.02 -37.42 -6.56
C GLN A 114 -6.70 -36.06 -5.94
N ALA A 115 -6.05 -36.03 -4.77
CA ALA A 115 -5.60 -34.79 -4.14
C ALA A 115 -4.55 -34.07 -5.02
N ARG A 116 -3.62 -34.81 -5.64
CA ARG A 116 -2.62 -34.26 -6.57
C ARG A 116 -3.26 -33.65 -7.82
N ILE A 117 -4.17 -34.38 -8.47
CA ILE A 117 -4.89 -33.91 -9.66
C ILE A 117 -5.69 -32.63 -9.33
N LYS A 118 -6.40 -32.63 -8.19
CA LYS A 118 -7.14 -31.45 -7.72
C LYS A 118 -6.22 -30.25 -7.46
N ALA A 119 -5.11 -30.46 -6.76
CA ALA A 119 -4.14 -29.40 -6.47
C ALA A 119 -3.47 -28.84 -7.75
N GLU A 120 -3.20 -29.69 -8.74
CA GLU A 120 -2.69 -29.26 -10.06
C GLU A 120 -3.73 -28.44 -10.84
N ALA A 121 -5.00 -28.87 -10.83
CA ALA A 121 -6.10 -28.12 -11.43
C ALA A 121 -6.29 -26.75 -10.77
N GLU A 122 -6.29 -26.69 -9.43
CA GLU A 122 -6.36 -25.45 -8.66
C GLU A 122 -5.11 -24.56 -8.84
N ALA A 123 -3.93 -25.14 -9.08
CA ALA A 123 -2.72 -24.38 -9.40
C ALA A 123 -2.77 -23.79 -10.81
N ARG A 124 -3.20 -24.59 -11.81
CA ARG A 124 -3.41 -24.15 -13.20
C ARG A 124 -4.44 -23.04 -13.28
N GLU A 125 -5.55 -23.17 -12.55
CA GLU A 125 -6.62 -22.18 -12.53
C GLU A 125 -6.19 -20.89 -11.84
N ARG A 126 -5.51 -20.98 -10.67
CA ARG A 126 -4.91 -19.79 -10.05
C ARG A 126 -3.90 -19.10 -10.98
N ALA A 127 -3.09 -19.85 -11.72
CA ALA A 127 -2.16 -19.28 -12.69
C ALA A 127 -2.88 -18.55 -13.84
N ARG A 128 -3.98 -19.11 -14.38
CA ARG A 128 -4.85 -18.43 -15.37
C ARG A 128 -5.37 -17.10 -14.80
N ILE A 129 -5.95 -17.14 -13.61
CA ILE A 129 -6.51 -15.97 -12.92
C ILE A 129 -5.42 -14.92 -12.60
N THR A 130 -4.21 -15.33 -12.22
CA THR A 130 -3.07 -14.42 -12.01
C THR A 130 -2.70 -13.71 -13.31
N VAL A 131 -2.54 -14.42 -14.43
CA VAL A 131 -2.22 -13.81 -15.74
C VAL A 131 -3.30 -12.82 -16.18
N ILE A 132 -4.59 -13.12 -15.94
CA ILE A 132 -5.69 -12.20 -16.24
C ILE A 132 -5.59 -10.93 -15.38
N HIS A 133 -5.39 -11.05 -14.06
CA HIS A 133 -5.21 -9.89 -13.19
C HIS A 133 -3.95 -9.07 -13.51
N GLU A 134 -2.86 -9.71 -13.93
CA GLU A 134 -1.64 -9.04 -14.39
C GLU A 134 -1.93 -8.19 -15.63
N ARG A 135 -2.66 -8.72 -16.64
CA ARG A 135 -3.12 -7.94 -17.80
C ARG A 135 -4.03 -6.76 -17.41
N ILE A 136 -4.94 -6.94 -16.44
CA ILE A 136 -5.74 -5.80 -15.91
C ILE A 136 -4.83 -4.78 -15.21
N GLY A 137 -3.79 -5.23 -14.52
CA GLY A 137 -2.74 -4.39 -13.93
C GLY A 137 -1.94 -3.59 -14.98
N GLU A 138 -1.59 -4.21 -16.11
CA GLU A 138 -0.97 -3.53 -17.25
C GLU A 138 -1.86 -2.40 -17.78
N ILE A 139 -3.16 -2.65 -17.96
CA ILE A 139 -4.14 -1.61 -18.35
C ILE A 139 -4.13 -0.45 -17.34
N ARG A 140 -4.13 -0.71 -16.02
CA ARG A 140 -4.03 0.35 -14.99
C ARG A 140 -2.71 1.14 -15.08
N SER A 141 -1.62 0.48 -15.45
CA SER A 141 -0.29 1.09 -15.49
C SER A 141 -0.13 2.23 -16.51
N PHE A 142 -0.91 2.22 -17.61
CA PHE A 142 -0.86 3.25 -18.66
C PHE A 142 -1.10 4.67 -18.11
N SER A 143 -2.01 4.84 -17.15
CA SER A 143 -2.25 6.15 -16.50
C SER A 143 -1.02 6.66 -15.75
N ALA A 144 -0.33 5.79 -15.02
CA ALA A 144 0.91 6.14 -14.31
C ALA A 144 2.06 6.45 -15.29
N MET A 145 2.18 5.68 -16.37
CA MET A 145 3.17 5.94 -17.43
C MET A 145 2.90 7.26 -18.15
N ALA A 146 1.63 7.59 -18.42
CA ALA A 146 1.21 8.85 -19.04
C ALA A 146 1.57 10.05 -18.15
N ALA A 147 1.30 9.98 -16.84
CA ALA A 147 1.64 11.04 -15.90
C ALA A 147 3.15 11.35 -15.81
N GLN A 148 4.00 10.35 -16.07
CA GLN A 148 5.47 10.51 -16.10
C GLN A 148 6.00 11.09 -17.42
N CYS A 149 5.18 11.18 -18.47
CA CYS A 149 5.60 11.69 -19.77
C CYS A 149 5.70 13.22 -19.77
N ARG A 150 6.80 13.74 -20.35
CA ARG A 150 7.07 15.19 -20.41
C ARG A 150 6.43 15.91 -21.59
N THR A 151 5.93 15.17 -22.58
CA THR A 151 5.45 15.72 -23.86
C THR A 151 4.15 15.07 -24.31
N ALA A 152 3.27 15.85 -24.94
CA ALA A 152 1.98 15.39 -25.47
C ALA A 152 2.14 14.24 -26.48
N SER A 153 3.13 14.33 -27.38
CA SER A 153 3.42 13.28 -28.38
C SER A 153 3.66 11.90 -27.74
N ARG A 154 4.37 11.84 -26.61
CA ARG A 154 4.66 10.57 -25.92
C ARG A 154 3.42 10.01 -25.21
N VAL A 155 2.54 10.87 -24.70
CA VAL A 155 1.24 10.44 -24.15
C VAL A 155 0.32 9.94 -25.28
N ALA A 156 0.33 10.56 -26.45
CA ALA A 156 -0.43 10.09 -27.62
C ALA A 156 -0.04 8.67 -28.06
N GLU A 157 1.26 8.33 -28.05
CA GLU A 157 1.72 6.96 -28.32
C GLU A 157 1.19 5.95 -27.29
N LEU A 158 1.13 6.33 -26.00
CA LEU A 158 0.58 5.48 -24.94
C LEU A 158 -0.94 5.33 -25.09
N LEU A 159 -1.64 6.42 -25.42
CA LEU A 159 -3.08 6.41 -25.69
C LEU A 159 -3.43 5.51 -26.88
N ALA A 160 -2.68 5.59 -27.97
CA ALA A 160 -2.87 4.73 -29.15
C ALA A 160 -2.64 3.24 -28.81
N LYS A 161 -1.61 2.93 -28.01
CA LYS A 161 -1.35 1.56 -27.52
C LYS A 161 -2.47 1.04 -26.61
N LEU A 162 -3.00 1.88 -25.72
CA LEU A 162 -4.12 1.52 -24.86
C LEU A 162 -5.42 1.34 -25.66
N GLN A 163 -5.67 2.17 -26.67
CA GLN A 163 -6.81 2.01 -27.59
C GLN A 163 -6.74 0.72 -28.41
N ALA A 164 -5.54 0.30 -28.80
CA ALA A 164 -5.28 -0.95 -29.52
C ALA A 164 -4.96 -2.13 -28.58
N PHE A 165 -5.20 -1.99 -27.27
CA PHE A 165 -4.96 -3.06 -26.31
C PHE A 165 -5.95 -4.21 -26.55
N ASP A 166 -5.45 -5.44 -26.60
CA ASP A 166 -6.28 -6.62 -26.80
C ASP A 166 -7.13 -6.92 -25.56
N MET A 167 -8.45 -6.85 -25.74
CA MET A 167 -9.47 -7.08 -24.71
C MET A 167 -10.07 -8.49 -24.77
N GLU A 168 -9.53 -9.41 -25.59
CA GLU A 168 -9.90 -10.82 -25.58
C GLU A 168 -9.19 -11.60 -24.45
N GLY A 169 -9.76 -12.74 -24.04
CA GLY A 169 -9.14 -13.64 -23.06
C GLY A 169 -9.13 -13.16 -21.61
N PHE A 170 -10.06 -12.27 -21.21
CA PHE A 170 -10.31 -11.91 -19.81
C PHE A 170 -11.40 -12.76 -19.13
N GLU A 171 -12.13 -13.58 -19.92
CA GLU A 171 -13.10 -14.57 -19.45
C GLU A 171 -14.09 -13.98 -18.41
N GLU A 172 -14.12 -14.48 -17.17
CA GLU A 172 -15.02 -14.01 -16.12
C GLU A 172 -14.70 -12.60 -15.60
N PHE A 173 -13.49 -12.09 -15.87
CA PHE A 173 -13.05 -10.73 -15.50
C PHE A 173 -13.23 -9.71 -16.65
N SER A 174 -13.93 -10.08 -17.73
CA SER A 174 -14.14 -9.21 -18.89
C SER A 174 -14.84 -7.88 -18.55
N GLU A 175 -15.81 -7.87 -17.64
CA GLU A 175 -16.48 -6.64 -17.18
C GLU A 175 -15.55 -5.72 -16.36
N GLU A 176 -14.70 -6.30 -15.48
CA GLU A 176 -13.69 -5.54 -14.73
C GLU A 176 -12.67 -4.94 -15.70
N ALA A 177 -12.14 -5.75 -16.62
CA ALA A 177 -11.17 -5.33 -17.61
C ALA A 177 -11.71 -4.18 -18.49
N ALA A 178 -12.94 -4.28 -18.97
CA ALA A 178 -13.59 -3.23 -19.76
C ALA A 178 -13.82 -1.93 -18.96
N THR A 179 -14.21 -2.04 -17.69
CA THR A 179 -14.38 -0.90 -16.78
C THR A 179 -13.05 -0.19 -16.53
N VAL A 180 -12.01 -0.97 -16.21
CA VAL A 180 -10.64 -0.48 -15.98
C VAL A 180 -10.05 0.16 -17.24
N HIS A 181 -10.25 -0.47 -18.41
CA HIS A 181 -9.81 0.07 -19.70
C HIS A 181 -10.45 1.43 -20.00
N THR A 182 -11.77 1.52 -19.85
CA THR A 182 -12.53 2.76 -20.07
C THR A 182 -12.08 3.88 -19.12
N ALA A 183 -11.85 3.56 -17.84
CA ALA A 183 -11.38 4.51 -16.83
C ALA A 183 -9.95 4.99 -17.12
N THR A 184 -8.99 4.08 -17.35
CA THR A 184 -7.61 4.41 -17.73
C THR A 184 -7.59 5.24 -19.00
N LEU A 185 -8.32 4.84 -20.04
CA LEU A 185 -8.35 5.52 -21.33
C LEU A 185 -8.88 6.95 -21.21
N SER A 186 -9.85 7.18 -20.32
CA SER A 186 -10.33 8.52 -19.98
C SER A 186 -9.28 9.35 -19.24
N GLY A 187 -8.58 8.76 -18.26
CA GLY A 187 -7.48 9.42 -17.54
C GLY A 187 -6.28 9.78 -18.43
N VAL A 188 -5.86 8.88 -19.31
CA VAL A 188 -4.76 9.12 -20.26
C VAL A 188 -5.12 10.21 -21.28
N LYS A 189 -6.39 10.28 -21.73
CA LYS A 189 -6.88 11.39 -22.56
C LYS A 189 -6.80 12.73 -21.84
N PHE A 190 -7.23 12.79 -20.59
CA PHE A 190 -7.14 14.02 -19.79
C PHE A 190 -5.69 14.52 -19.67
N ILE A 191 -4.75 13.61 -19.33
CA ILE A 191 -3.32 13.94 -19.27
C ILE A 191 -2.78 14.40 -20.64
N TYR A 192 -3.23 13.80 -21.74
CA TYR A 192 -2.85 14.22 -23.08
C TYR A 192 -3.31 15.66 -23.38
N GLU A 193 -4.57 15.99 -23.09
CA GLU A 193 -5.14 17.32 -23.30
C GLU A 193 -4.41 18.38 -22.45
N GLU A 194 -4.12 18.07 -21.18
CA GLU A 194 -3.28 18.88 -20.30
C GLU A 194 -1.90 19.15 -20.92
N LYS A 195 -1.18 18.13 -21.43
CA LYS A 195 0.14 18.33 -22.05
C LYS A 195 0.08 19.06 -23.39
N VAL A 196 -0.99 18.91 -24.19
CA VAL A 196 -1.19 19.70 -25.41
C VAL A 196 -1.35 21.19 -25.07
N THR A 197 -2.14 21.51 -24.04
CA THR A 197 -2.33 22.90 -23.60
C THR A 197 -1.06 23.51 -22.99
N GLU A 198 -0.32 22.77 -22.16
CA GLU A 198 1.01 23.20 -21.68
C GLU A 198 1.98 23.52 -22.82
N GLU A 199 2.07 22.65 -23.84
CA GLU A 199 2.98 22.84 -24.96
C GLU A 199 2.57 24.04 -25.84
N ALA A 200 1.27 24.22 -26.07
CA ALA A 200 0.75 25.37 -26.83
C ALA A 200 1.04 26.71 -26.13
N GLU A 201 0.87 26.77 -24.81
CA GLU A 201 1.20 27.98 -24.04
C GLU A 201 2.71 28.22 -23.95
N ARG A 202 3.54 27.18 -23.79
CA ARG A 202 5.01 27.31 -23.89
C ARG A 202 5.43 27.84 -25.26
N ALA A 203 4.80 27.38 -26.35
CA ALA A 203 5.07 27.87 -27.70
C ALA A 203 4.65 29.34 -27.88
N ARG A 204 3.48 29.76 -27.35
CA ARG A 204 3.04 31.16 -27.32
C ARG A 204 4.01 32.06 -26.55
N ILE A 205 4.40 31.67 -25.34
CA ILE A 205 5.32 32.44 -24.50
C ILE A 205 6.67 32.61 -25.22
N LYS A 206 7.19 31.54 -25.84
CA LYS A 206 8.43 31.60 -26.62
C LYS A 206 8.30 32.54 -27.83
N ALA A 207 7.21 32.43 -28.61
CA ALA A 207 6.98 33.29 -29.77
C ALA A 207 6.84 34.78 -29.37
N GLN A 208 6.20 35.06 -28.24
CA GLN A 208 6.10 36.41 -27.68
C GLN A 208 7.49 36.94 -27.26
N GLN A 209 8.29 36.13 -26.55
CA GLN A 209 9.66 36.49 -26.17
C GLN A 209 10.56 36.76 -27.39
N GLU A 210 10.43 35.98 -28.46
CA GLU A 210 11.17 36.20 -29.72
C GLU A 210 10.71 37.48 -30.43
N ALA A 211 9.42 37.79 -30.42
CA ALA A 211 8.86 39.03 -30.98
C ALA A 211 9.30 40.27 -30.19
N ASP A 212 9.25 40.22 -28.85
CA ASP A 212 9.67 41.31 -27.97
C ASP A 212 11.19 41.56 -28.06
N ALA A 213 11.99 40.50 -28.15
CA ALA A 213 13.43 40.61 -28.38
C ALA A 213 13.75 41.25 -29.75
N ALA A 214 13.02 40.87 -30.80
CA ALA A 214 13.16 41.49 -32.13
C ALA A 214 12.74 42.97 -32.14
N ALA A 215 11.65 43.32 -31.43
CA ALA A 215 11.19 44.70 -31.29
C ALA A 215 12.20 45.56 -30.51
N LEU A 216 12.78 45.02 -29.42
CA LEU A 216 13.82 45.70 -28.65
C LEU A 216 15.10 45.89 -29.48
N ALA A 217 15.55 44.87 -30.21
CA ALA A 217 16.70 44.97 -31.10
C ALA A 217 16.49 46.03 -32.20
N LYS A 218 15.29 46.10 -32.78
CA LYS A 218 14.92 47.13 -33.75
C LYS A 218 14.93 48.53 -33.12
N ALA A 219 14.31 48.70 -31.95
CA ALA A 219 14.30 49.98 -31.24
C ALA A 219 15.72 50.44 -30.84
N GLN A 220 16.59 49.52 -30.43
CA GLN A 220 18.00 49.81 -30.17
C GLN A 220 18.76 50.23 -31.45
N ALA A 221 18.50 49.57 -32.58
CA ALA A 221 19.08 49.94 -33.86
C ALA A 221 18.60 51.32 -34.35
N GLU A 222 17.31 51.64 -34.18
CA GLU A 222 16.74 52.96 -34.49
C GLU A 222 17.30 54.05 -33.57
N GLN A 223 17.43 53.79 -32.27
CA GLN A 223 18.08 54.70 -31.32
C GLN A 223 19.55 54.92 -31.64
N ALA A 224 20.29 53.87 -32.01
CA ALA A 224 21.69 53.98 -32.42
C ALA A 224 21.85 54.79 -33.72
N ALA A 225 20.97 54.58 -34.70
CA ALA A 225 20.95 55.37 -35.94
C ALA A 225 20.61 56.84 -35.68
N ALA A 226 19.59 57.11 -34.87
CA ALA A 226 19.21 58.48 -34.48
C ALA A 226 20.32 59.18 -33.68
N ALA A 227 21.00 58.48 -32.77
CA ALA A 227 22.13 58.99 -32.02
C ALA A 227 23.34 59.28 -32.92
N ALA A 228 23.63 58.40 -33.89
CA ALA A 228 24.68 58.61 -34.89
C ALA A 228 24.37 59.83 -35.79
N GLN A 229 23.11 60.01 -36.18
CA GLN A 229 22.69 61.16 -36.98
C GLN A 229 22.74 62.46 -36.18
N LEU A 230 22.24 62.49 -34.94
CA LEU A 230 22.41 63.62 -34.03
C LEU A 230 23.88 63.97 -33.75
N ALA A 231 24.78 62.98 -33.69
CA ALA A 231 26.22 63.21 -33.57
C ALA A 231 26.81 63.81 -34.85
N ALA A 232 26.39 63.35 -36.03
CA ALA A 232 26.80 63.91 -37.31
C ALA A 232 26.30 65.36 -37.50
N ASP A 233 25.03 65.63 -37.17
CA ASP A 233 24.42 66.97 -37.24
C ASP A 233 25.12 67.95 -36.28
N ARG A 234 25.45 67.52 -35.05
CA ARG A 234 26.26 68.32 -34.12
C ARG A 234 27.65 68.61 -34.67
N ALA A 235 28.34 67.61 -35.22
CA ALA A 235 29.66 67.80 -35.81
C ALA A 235 29.63 68.73 -37.05
N ALA A 236 28.55 68.71 -37.84
CA ALA A 236 28.32 69.64 -38.93
C ALA A 236 28.08 71.08 -38.42
N PHE A 237 27.20 71.25 -37.42
CA PHE A 237 26.92 72.55 -36.82
C PHE A 237 28.14 73.14 -36.07
N GLU A 238 28.97 72.30 -35.44
CA GLU A 238 30.23 72.72 -34.84
C GLU A 238 31.25 73.18 -35.88
N LYS A 239 31.33 72.51 -37.03
CA LYS A 239 32.14 72.98 -38.18
C LYS A 239 31.63 74.32 -38.71
N GLU A 240 30.34 74.44 -39.02
CA GLU A 240 29.74 75.68 -39.51
C GLU A 240 29.97 76.84 -38.51
N ARG A 241 29.79 76.57 -37.21
CA ARG A 241 30.07 77.55 -36.15
C ARG A 241 31.56 77.92 -36.09
N ALA A 242 32.47 76.98 -36.28
CA ALA A 242 33.91 77.25 -36.32
C ALA A 242 34.32 78.05 -37.56
N GLU A 243 33.76 77.74 -38.74
CA GLU A 243 33.94 78.49 -39.98
C GLU A 243 33.40 79.93 -39.86
N LEU A 244 32.21 80.09 -39.29
CA LEU A 244 31.58 81.40 -39.07
C LEU A 244 32.30 82.20 -37.97
N ALA A 245 32.84 81.54 -36.95
CA ALA A 245 33.73 82.17 -35.96
C ALA A 245 35.07 82.60 -36.58
N ALA A 246 35.67 81.77 -37.45
CA ALA A 246 36.88 82.13 -38.19
C ALA A 246 36.63 83.30 -39.16
N ALA A 247 35.49 83.30 -39.86
CA ALA A 247 35.08 84.40 -40.73
C ALA A 247 34.82 85.70 -39.94
N LYS A 248 34.20 85.61 -38.75
CA LYS A 248 34.04 86.76 -37.84
C LYS A 248 35.36 87.24 -37.25
N ALA A 249 36.30 86.34 -36.93
CA ALA A 249 37.64 86.70 -36.48
C ALA A 249 38.42 87.41 -37.59
N ALA A 250 38.39 86.89 -38.82
CA ALA A 250 38.98 87.54 -39.99
C ALA A 250 38.35 88.90 -40.30
N ALA A 251 37.02 89.03 -40.18
CA ALA A 251 36.32 90.31 -40.32
C ALA A 251 36.65 91.29 -39.17
N ALA A 252 36.82 90.80 -37.94
CA ALA A 252 37.25 91.62 -36.81
C ALA A 252 38.69 92.10 -36.96
N GLN A 253 39.61 91.25 -37.45
CA GLN A 253 40.96 91.66 -37.84
C GLN A 253 40.93 92.69 -38.97
N ALA A 254 40.13 92.50 -40.02
CA ALA A 254 39.96 93.49 -41.08
C ALA A 254 39.36 94.83 -40.58
N ILE A 255 38.56 94.82 -39.51
CA ILE A 255 38.05 96.04 -38.85
C ILE A 255 39.11 96.66 -37.91
N GLU A 256 39.98 95.86 -37.30
CA GLU A 256 41.09 96.34 -36.47
C GLU A 256 42.20 96.98 -37.33
N ASP A 257 42.60 96.32 -38.42
CA ASP A 257 43.52 96.85 -39.44
C ASP A 257 42.96 98.11 -40.14
N ALA A 258 41.64 98.30 -40.14
CA ALA A 258 40.97 99.48 -40.69
C ALA A 258 40.71 100.61 -39.69
N LYS A 259 41.18 100.53 -38.43
CA LYS A 259 41.02 101.64 -37.46
C LYS A 259 42.15 102.68 -37.54
N PRO A 260 41.88 103.92 -38.01
CA PRO A 260 42.84 105.00 -37.93
C PRO A 260 43.05 105.45 -36.48
N LYS A 261 44.31 105.71 -36.13
CA LYS A 261 44.76 106.10 -34.78
C LYS A 261 44.56 107.61 -34.57
N VAL A 262 43.53 108.01 -33.81
CA VAL A 262 43.25 109.43 -33.48
C VAL A 262 43.02 109.62 -31.97
N ALA A 263 43.47 110.77 -31.46
CA ALA A 263 43.62 111.10 -30.04
C ALA A 263 42.39 111.85 -29.45
N PRO A 264 42.34 112.13 -28.13
CA PRO A 264 41.10 112.48 -27.41
C PRO A 264 40.81 113.99 -27.33
N VAL A 265 39.54 114.34 -27.10
CA VAL A 265 39.11 115.63 -26.53
C VAL A 265 37.75 115.50 -25.81
N ASP A 266 37.45 116.49 -24.97
CA ASP A 266 36.50 116.45 -23.85
C ASP A 266 35.01 116.79 -24.16
N ALA A 267 34.19 116.56 -23.12
CA ALA A 267 32.90 117.18 -22.80
C ALA A 267 31.67 116.92 -23.71
N TYR A 268 30.65 116.26 -23.14
CA TYR A 268 29.48 116.98 -22.61
C TYR A 268 28.66 116.12 -21.63
N GLU A 269 27.91 116.80 -20.77
CA GLU A 269 27.18 116.31 -19.60
C GLU A 269 26.00 115.37 -19.92
N GLN A 270 25.76 114.38 -19.05
CA GLN A 270 24.56 114.24 -18.22
C GLN A 270 23.24 114.71 -18.86
N GLU A 271 22.46 113.76 -19.39
CA GLU A 271 20.99 113.78 -19.35
C GLU A 271 20.43 112.39 -19.76
N LEU A 272 19.11 112.17 -19.59
CA LEU A 272 18.40 110.90 -19.85
C LEU A 272 18.52 109.78 -18.79
N GLN A 273 18.57 110.16 -17.52
CA GLN A 273 17.78 109.44 -16.52
C GLN A 273 16.34 110.01 -16.48
N ALA A 274 15.35 109.12 -16.28
CA ALA A 274 13.94 109.38 -15.94
C ALA A 274 12.94 109.90 -17.02
N PHE A 275 12.04 109.00 -17.44
CA PHE A 275 10.62 109.25 -17.81
C PHE A 275 9.88 107.89 -17.63
N ALA A 276 9.08 107.64 -16.57
CA ALA A 276 7.69 108.10 -16.32
C ALA A 276 6.73 107.74 -17.49
N ALA A 277 5.73 106.83 -17.42
CA ALA A 277 4.54 106.70 -16.54
C ALA A 277 3.44 107.75 -16.86
N VAL A 278 2.11 107.49 -16.87
CA VAL A 278 1.25 106.40 -16.32
C VAL A 278 0.00 106.19 -17.22
N VAL A 279 -0.54 104.95 -17.39
CA VAL A 279 -2.01 104.73 -17.54
C VAL A 279 -2.46 103.49 -16.73
N ALA A 280 -3.44 103.72 -15.84
CA ALA A 280 -4.25 102.75 -15.10
C ALA A 280 -5.76 103.02 -15.47
N PRO A 281 -6.83 102.39 -14.92
CA PRO A 281 -6.93 101.77 -13.59
C PRO A 281 -7.89 100.55 -13.40
N ALA A 282 -7.94 100.09 -12.13
CA ALA A 282 -9.10 99.55 -11.38
C ALA A 282 -10.01 98.45 -11.98
N ALA A 283 -10.11 97.30 -11.29
CA ALA A 283 -11.02 97.12 -10.14
C ALA A 283 -10.87 95.73 -9.48
N ALA A 284 -11.00 95.64 -8.15
CA ALA A 284 -11.27 94.39 -7.43
C ALA A 284 -12.80 94.21 -7.27
N PRO A 285 -13.32 92.98 -7.01
CA PRO A 285 -13.50 92.59 -5.60
C PRO A 285 -13.52 91.07 -5.24
N VAL A 286 -13.11 90.78 -3.99
CA VAL A 286 -13.76 89.91 -2.97
C VAL A 286 -13.92 88.38 -3.17
N LEU A 287 -13.75 87.70 -2.03
CA LEU A 287 -13.83 86.26 -1.70
C LEU A 287 -15.09 85.50 -2.16
N ALA A 288 -14.92 84.19 -2.42
CA ALA A 288 -15.58 83.08 -1.68
C ALA A 288 -14.94 81.72 -2.09
N PRO A 289 -15.06 80.63 -1.29
CA PRO A 289 -14.23 79.43 -1.45
C PRO A 289 -14.77 78.45 -2.51
N ILE A 290 -13.88 77.64 -3.09
CA ILE A 290 -14.23 76.48 -3.91
C ILE A 290 -13.47 75.25 -3.40
N GLU A 291 -14.22 74.17 -3.23
CA GLU A 291 -13.79 72.90 -2.67
C GLU A 291 -12.66 72.26 -3.47
N GLU A 292 -11.65 71.73 -2.76
CA GLU A 292 -10.52 71.03 -3.35
C GLU A 292 -10.96 69.64 -3.86
N ARG A 293 -11.46 69.60 -5.10
CA ARG A 293 -11.78 68.35 -5.80
C ARG A 293 -10.51 67.57 -6.12
N VAL A 294 -10.10 66.70 -5.19
CA VAL A 294 -9.19 65.59 -5.48
C VAL A 294 -9.80 64.76 -6.60
N SER A 295 -9.17 64.74 -7.78
CA SER A 295 -9.62 63.90 -8.89
C SER A 295 -9.26 62.43 -8.63
N PRO A 296 -10.07 61.45 -9.11
CA PRO A 296 -9.80 60.03 -8.91
C PRO A 296 -8.40 59.58 -9.39
N ALA A 297 -7.84 60.29 -10.38
CA ALA A 297 -6.55 59.98 -10.99
C ALA A 297 -5.33 60.17 -10.05
N MET A 298 -5.41 61.04 -9.03
CA MET A 298 -4.29 61.20 -8.08
C MET A 298 -4.26 60.14 -6.97
N LEU A 299 -5.39 59.51 -6.66
CA LEU A 299 -5.44 58.39 -5.70
C LEU A 299 -4.84 57.10 -6.29
N GLU A 300 -4.97 56.89 -7.60
CA GLU A 300 -4.43 55.72 -8.30
C GLU A 300 -2.90 55.74 -8.40
N GLN A 301 -2.28 56.93 -8.40
CA GLN A 301 -0.83 57.09 -8.51
C GLN A 301 -0.09 57.00 -7.15
N PHE A 302 -0.77 57.30 -6.03
CA PHE A 302 -0.16 57.23 -4.69
C PHE A 302 -0.17 55.80 -4.11
N ASN A 303 -1.20 55.00 -4.44
CA ASN A 303 -1.32 53.59 -4.02
C ASN A 303 -0.27 52.64 -4.64
N LYS A 304 0.57 53.13 -5.56
CA LYS A 304 1.53 52.33 -6.32
C LYS A 304 2.94 52.25 -5.69
N THR A 305 3.21 53.03 -4.64
CA THR A 305 4.58 53.25 -4.15
C THR A 305 4.82 52.79 -2.70
N TYR A 306 3.77 52.69 -1.87
CA TYR A 306 3.83 52.05 -0.55
C TYR A 306 2.51 51.33 -0.28
N PRO A 307 2.48 49.99 -0.14
CA PRO A 307 1.25 49.30 0.23
C PRO A 307 0.89 49.63 1.67
N THR A 308 -0.28 50.23 1.87
CA THR A 308 -0.93 50.25 3.18
C THR A 308 -1.13 48.81 3.65
N GLN A 309 -0.79 48.54 4.92
CA GLN A 309 -1.02 47.22 5.51
C GLN A 309 -2.52 46.93 5.54
N SER A 310 -3.01 46.21 4.54
CA SER A 310 -4.32 45.59 4.60
C SER A 310 -4.37 44.63 5.80
N PRO A 311 -5.52 44.49 6.48
CA PRO A 311 -5.65 43.53 7.56
C PRO A 311 -5.21 42.16 7.05
N ALA A 312 -4.38 41.47 7.85
CA ALA A 312 -3.67 40.26 7.43
C ALA A 312 -4.61 39.30 6.70
N LYS A 313 -4.37 39.11 5.40
CA LYS A 313 -5.17 38.21 4.56
C LYS A 313 -5.14 36.85 5.23
N ARG A 314 -6.31 36.32 5.62
CA ARG A 314 -6.42 35.00 6.23
C ARG A 314 -5.64 34.02 5.34
N PRO A 315 -4.65 33.27 5.88
CA PRO A 315 -3.94 32.27 5.11
C PRO A 315 -4.92 31.32 4.46
N THR A 316 -4.68 30.99 3.20
CA THR A 316 -5.44 29.97 2.49
C THR A 316 -5.26 28.62 3.17
N ASP A 317 -6.24 27.73 3.02
CA ASP A 317 -6.19 26.42 3.69
C ASP A 317 -4.97 25.59 3.24
N VAL A 318 -4.46 25.84 2.03
CA VAL A 318 -3.19 25.28 1.52
C VAL A 318 -1.98 25.85 2.27
N GLU A 319 -1.87 27.18 2.42
CA GLU A 319 -0.78 27.81 3.20
C GLU A 319 -0.77 27.35 4.66
N ILE A 320 -1.93 27.07 5.25
CA ILE A 320 -2.04 26.48 6.60
C ILE A 320 -1.48 25.06 6.62
N VAL A 321 -1.86 24.22 5.67
CA VAL A 321 -1.36 22.83 5.55
C VAL A 321 0.15 22.79 5.28
N GLU A 322 0.67 23.66 4.41
CA GLU A 322 2.11 23.79 4.12
C GLU A 322 2.92 24.20 5.37
N VAL A 323 2.43 25.16 6.16
CA VAL A 323 3.10 25.61 7.40
C VAL A 323 3.11 24.49 8.44
N LEU A 324 1.99 23.77 8.60
CA LEU A 324 1.91 22.63 9.52
C LEU A 324 2.80 21.45 9.07
N ALA A 325 2.82 21.14 7.77
CA ALA A 325 3.66 20.10 7.19
C ALA A 325 5.16 20.38 7.43
N ASN A 326 5.58 21.63 7.22
CA ASN A 326 6.93 22.11 7.51
C ASN A 326 7.26 22.09 9.02
N HIS A 327 6.33 22.52 9.89
CA HIS A 327 6.53 22.55 11.33
C HIS A 327 6.71 21.14 11.92
N PHE A 328 5.81 20.22 11.58
CA PHE A 328 5.83 18.83 12.07
C PHE A 328 6.71 17.89 11.23
N ARG A 329 7.36 18.40 10.18
CA ARG A 329 8.26 17.66 9.27
C ARG A 329 7.61 16.39 8.70
N CYS A 330 6.38 16.51 8.23
CA CYS A 330 5.63 15.40 7.65
C CYS A 330 4.89 15.82 6.37
N HIS A 331 4.44 14.85 5.59
CA HIS A 331 3.79 15.10 4.30
C HIS A 331 2.41 15.76 4.48
N GLU A 332 2.04 16.69 3.61
CA GLU A 332 0.79 17.47 3.68
C GLU A 332 -0.47 16.60 3.84
N LEU A 333 -0.58 15.50 3.08
CA LEU A 333 -1.67 14.53 3.22
C LEU A 333 -1.86 13.98 4.66
N ARG A 334 -0.77 13.89 5.45
CA ARG A 334 -0.84 13.45 6.85
C ARG A 334 -1.35 14.55 7.78
N ILE A 335 -1.08 15.82 7.46
CA ILE A 335 -1.71 16.96 8.13
C ILE A 335 -3.22 17.00 7.80
N VAL A 336 -3.60 16.77 6.54
CA VAL A 336 -5.01 16.72 6.13
C VAL A 336 -5.76 15.60 6.83
N ASP A 337 -5.17 14.40 6.94
CA ASP A 337 -5.73 13.27 7.70
C ASP A 337 -5.94 13.63 9.19
N TRP A 338 -4.95 14.27 9.82
CA TRP A 338 -5.09 14.77 11.19
C TRP A 338 -6.22 15.80 11.32
N LEU A 339 -6.27 16.80 10.44
CA LEU A 339 -7.29 17.85 10.46
C LEU A 339 -8.71 17.29 10.25
N LEU A 340 -8.88 16.26 9.41
CA LEU A 340 -10.15 15.58 9.21
C LEU A 340 -10.56 14.70 10.41
N SER A 341 -9.59 14.24 11.21
CA SER A 341 -9.83 13.46 12.43
C SER A 341 -10.06 14.30 13.70
N MET A 342 -9.80 15.61 13.65
CA MET A 342 -9.95 16.50 14.82
C MET A 342 -11.40 16.96 15.03
N ASP A 343 -11.87 16.85 16.27
CA ASP A 343 -13.12 17.49 16.70
C ASP A 343 -12.89 18.98 16.97
N LEU A 344 -13.03 19.77 15.90
CA LEU A 344 -12.88 21.23 15.94
C LEU A 344 -13.95 21.93 16.80
N ASP A 345 -15.12 21.30 17.00
CA ASP A 345 -16.19 21.86 17.84
C ASP A 345 -15.88 21.71 19.33
N THR A 346 -15.17 20.65 19.74
CA THR A 346 -14.67 20.49 21.11
C THR A 346 -13.49 21.42 21.36
N VAL A 347 -12.49 21.44 20.46
CA VAL A 347 -11.32 22.35 20.56
C VAL A 347 -11.75 23.82 20.59
N GLY A 348 -12.75 24.21 19.80
CA GLY A 348 -13.30 25.57 19.80
C GLY A 348 -13.97 25.97 21.13
N LYS A 349 -14.61 25.03 21.83
CA LYS A 349 -15.22 25.27 23.15
C LYS A 349 -14.17 25.37 24.25
N GLU A 350 -13.13 24.54 24.19
CA GLU A 350 -12.02 24.57 25.15
C GLU A 350 -11.23 25.88 25.05
N LEU A 351 -10.85 26.30 23.83
CA LEU A 351 -10.22 27.61 23.61
C LEU A 351 -11.12 28.77 24.02
N ALA A 352 -12.43 28.72 23.73
CA ALA A 352 -13.36 29.76 24.17
C ALA A 352 -13.50 29.86 25.70
N ALA A 353 -13.27 28.76 26.42
CA ALA A 353 -13.25 28.73 27.89
C ALA A 353 -11.91 29.22 28.50
N GLU A 354 -10.84 29.32 27.70
CA GLU A 354 -9.52 29.79 28.14
C GLU A 354 -9.35 31.33 28.03
N PHE A 355 -10.30 32.01 27.36
CA PHE A 355 -10.33 33.47 27.16
C PHE A 355 -11.48 34.20 27.92
N VAL A 356 -12.08 33.54 28.93
CA VAL A 356 -13.13 34.10 29.83
C VAL A 356 -12.71 33.94 31.29
#